data_AF-A0A9E7JCI1-F1
#
_entry.id   AF-A0A9E7JCI1-F1
#
_cell.length_a   1.000
_cell.length_b   1.000
_cell.length_c   1.000
_cell.angle_alpha   90.00
_cell.angle_beta   90.00
_cell.angle_gamma   90.00
#
_symmetry.space_group_name_H-M   'P 1'
#
loop_
_entity.id
_entity.type
_entity.pdbx_description
1 polymer ?
#
loop_
_entity_poly.entity_id
_entity_poly.type
_entity_poly.pdbx_seq_one_letter_code
_entity_poly.pdbx_strand_id
1 'polypeptide(L)'
;MSTKEVDEQMINVQNKNSSYFVEWIPNNVKSSVCDIPPTGLKMASTFIGNSTSIQEMFRRTGEGMDEMEFTEAESNMNDLVAEYQQYQDATADVEEDYEEEEEEEEEAA
;
A
#
# COMPACT_ATOMS: atom_id res chain seq x y z
N MET A 1 9.69 24.15 -17.95
CA MET A 1 10.21 22.96 -17.26
C MET A 1 9.66 21.76 -18.01
N SER A 2 10.52 20.83 -18.39
CA SER A 2 10.09 19.62 -19.10
C SER A 2 9.43 18.65 -18.12
N THR A 3 8.45 17.86 -18.58
CA THR A 3 7.89 16.74 -17.81
C THR A 3 8.98 15.80 -17.31
N LYS A 4 10.00 15.55 -18.15
CA LYS A 4 11.16 14.73 -17.81
C LYS A 4 11.93 15.28 -16.59
N GLU A 5 12.15 16.59 -16.53
CA GLU A 5 12.84 17.21 -15.40
C GLU A 5 12.02 17.08 -14.11
N VAL A 6 10.68 17.20 -14.20
CA VAL A 6 9.78 17.01 -13.06
C VAL A 6 9.85 15.58 -12.53
N ASP A 7 9.83 14.59 -13.42
CA ASP A 7 9.87 13.17 -13.05
C ASP A 7 11.21 12.80 -12.41
N GLU A 8 12.33 13.29 -12.96
CA GLU A 8 13.66 13.10 -12.36
C GLU A 8 13.76 13.67 -10.94
N GLN A 9 13.21 14.87 -10.70
CA GLN A 9 13.16 15.44 -9.36
C GLN A 9 12.26 14.63 -8.42
N MET A 10 11.12 14.14 -8.90
CA MET A 10 10.19 13.37 -8.07
C MET A 10 10.77 12.02 -7.66
N ILE A 11 11.53 11.37 -8.54
CA ILE A 11 12.28 10.14 -8.23
C ILE A 11 13.40 10.43 -7.21
N ASN A 12 14.14 11.51 -7.39
CA ASN A 12 15.19 11.90 -6.45
C ASN A 12 14.67 12.15 -5.04
N VAL A 13 13.48 12.75 -4.90
CA VAL A 13 12.84 12.96 -3.59
C VAL A 13 12.45 11.64 -2.95
N GLN A 14 11.83 10.72 -3.69
CA GLN A 14 11.47 9.40 -3.19
C GLN A 14 12.69 8.61 -2.75
N ASN A 15 13.75 8.57 -3.57
CA ASN A 15 14.96 7.81 -3.26
C ASN A 15 15.70 8.36 -2.03
N LYS A 16 15.77 9.69 -1.88
CA LYS A 16 16.45 10.32 -0.73
C LYS A 16 15.69 10.15 0.58
N ASN A 17 14.37 9.99 0.52
CA ASN A 17 13.50 9.97 1.69
C ASN A 17 12.63 8.71 1.70
N SER A 18 13.16 7.57 1.22
CA SER A 18 12.38 6.36 0.97
C SER A 18 11.63 5.88 2.22
N SER A 19 12.21 6.08 3.41
CA SER A 19 11.59 5.75 4.70
C SER A 19 10.30 6.51 5.03
N TYR A 20 9.99 7.62 4.33
CA TYR A 20 8.73 8.35 4.49
C TYR A 20 7.62 7.85 3.57
N PHE A 21 7.92 6.92 2.65
CA PHE A 21 6.95 6.33 1.73
C PHE A 21 6.75 4.86 2.10
N VAL A 22 5.50 4.43 2.13
CA VAL A 22 5.17 3.02 2.41
C VAL A 22 5.61 2.12 1.26
N GLU A 23 6.25 0.99 1.57
CA GLU A 23 6.78 0.06 0.56
C GLU A 23 5.71 -0.87 -0.02
N TRP A 24 4.63 -1.13 0.73
CA TRP A 24 3.54 -2.04 0.34
C TRP A 24 2.61 -1.45 -0.73
N ILE A 25 2.65 -0.14 -0.99
CA ILE A 25 2.00 0.48 -2.16
C ILE A 25 3.07 0.84 -3.20
N PRO A 26 3.21 0.05 -4.28
CA PRO A 26 4.17 0.37 -5.34
C PRO A 26 3.77 1.65 -6.08
N ASN A 27 4.78 2.46 -6.44
CA ASN A 27 4.62 3.69 -7.23
C ASN A 27 3.54 4.64 -6.69
N ASN A 28 3.49 4.82 -5.36
CA ASN A 28 2.49 5.62 -4.63
C ASN A 28 2.59 7.15 -4.84
N VAL A 29 3.60 7.64 -5.56
CA VAL A 29 3.73 9.04 -5.95
C VAL A 29 3.48 9.21 -7.45
N LYS A 30 2.56 10.11 -7.81
CA LYS A 30 2.23 10.47 -9.20
C LYS A 30 2.40 11.97 -9.42
N SER A 31 2.96 12.35 -10.56
CA SER A 31 3.13 13.73 -11.02
C SER A 31 2.16 14.02 -12.18
N SER A 32 1.71 15.27 -12.28
CA SER A 32 1.02 15.79 -13.47
C SER A 32 1.51 17.22 -13.73
N VAL A 33 1.56 17.61 -15.01
CA VAL A 33 2.03 18.92 -15.44
C VAL A 33 0.91 19.60 -16.24
N CYS A 34 0.62 20.84 -15.89
CA CYS A 34 -0.35 21.69 -16.59
C CYS A 34 0.39 22.84 -17.27
N ASP A 35 0.09 23.08 -18.55
CA ASP A 35 0.71 24.15 -19.34
C ASP A 35 0.21 25.55 -18.97
N ILE A 36 -0.98 25.64 -18.35
CA ILE A 36 -1.61 26.91 -17.98
C ILE A 36 -1.35 27.20 -16.50
N PRO A 37 -0.52 28.20 -16.16
CA PRO A 37 -0.25 28.54 -14.77
C PRO A 37 -1.41 29.36 -14.14
N PRO A 38 -1.50 29.39 -12.80
CA PRO A 38 -2.45 30.25 -12.10
C PRO A 38 -2.13 31.75 -12.28
N THR A 39 -3.14 32.59 -12.13
CA THR A 39 -3.03 34.04 -12.35
C THR A 39 -1.98 34.68 -11.44
N GLY A 40 -1.09 35.48 -12.02
CA GLY A 40 -0.06 36.22 -11.29
C GLY A 40 1.21 35.44 -10.98
N LEU A 41 1.27 34.14 -11.30
CA LEU A 41 2.46 33.31 -11.11
C LEU A 41 2.97 32.77 -12.44
N LYS A 42 4.30 32.64 -12.55
CA LYS A 42 4.96 32.01 -13.72
C LYS A 42 5.05 30.49 -13.60
N MET A 43 4.95 29.97 -12.38
CA MET A 43 5.03 28.55 -12.04
C MET A 43 4.37 28.34 -10.68
N ALA A 44 3.65 27.23 -10.54
CA ALA A 44 3.09 26.78 -9.27
C ALA A 44 3.12 25.25 -9.23
N SER A 45 3.14 24.70 -8.02
CA SER A 45 2.99 23.26 -7.77
C SER A 45 1.96 23.07 -6.68
N THR A 46 1.15 22.02 -6.80
CA THR A 46 0.15 21.63 -5.81
C THR A 46 0.40 20.18 -5.43
N PHE A 47 0.50 19.92 -4.14
CA PHE A 47 0.74 18.59 -3.60
C PHE A 47 -0.53 18.09 -2.91
N ILE A 48 -0.92 16.86 -3.24
CA ILE A 48 -2.00 16.15 -2.57
C ILE A 48 -1.37 14.90 -1.97
N GLY A 49 -1.25 14.86 -0.65
CA GLY A 49 -0.66 13.75 0.08
C GLY A 49 -1.67 13.12 1.02
N ASN A 50 -1.82 11.80 0.93
CA ASN A 50 -2.41 11.01 1.98
C ASN A 50 -1.28 10.57 2.92
N SER A 51 -1.14 11.24 4.06
CA SER A 51 -0.06 11.01 5.03
C SER A 51 -0.64 10.77 6.41
N THR A 52 -0.08 9.80 7.15
CA THR A 52 -0.42 9.52 8.54
C THR A 52 -0.19 10.73 9.45
N SER A 53 0.63 11.71 9.04
CA SER A 53 0.81 12.97 9.77
C SER A 53 -0.49 13.78 9.93
N ILE A 54 -1.54 13.49 9.15
CA ILE A 54 -2.86 14.13 9.30
C ILE A 54 -3.46 13.93 10.69
N GLN A 55 -3.08 12.85 11.39
CA GLN A 55 -3.51 12.58 12.76
C GLN A 55 -3.17 13.72 13.72
N GLU A 56 -2.03 14.41 13.53
CA GLU A 56 -1.64 15.53 14.40
C GLU A 56 -2.59 16.72 14.27
N MET A 57 -3.21 16.89 13.09
CA MET A 57 -4.24 17.92 12.90
C MET A 57 -5.51 17.57 13.68
N PHE A 58 -5.99 16.33 13.57
CA PHE A 58 -7.16 15.85 14.32
C PHE A 58 -6.92 15.83 15.83
N ARG A 59 -5.69 15.52 16.26
CA ARG A 59 -5.28 15.62 17.67
C ARG A 59 -5.42 17.05 18.22
N ARG A 60 -5.14 18.07 17.39
CA ARG A 60 -5.25 19.48 17.78
C ARG A 60 -6.70 19.99 17.85
N THR A 61 -7.62 19.44 17.05
CA THR A 61 -9.04 19.85 17.06
C THR A 61 -9.86 19.14 18.14
N GLY A 62 -9.32 18.11 18.79
CA GLY A 62 -10.02 17.35 19.83
C GLY A 62 -11.03 16.35 19.28
N GLU A 63 -11.09 16.18 17.96
CA GLU A 63 -11.88 15.16 17.24
C GLU A 63 -11.05 13.86 17.05
N GLY A 64 -10.09 13.62 17.94
CA GLY A 64 -8.95 12.73 17.75
C GLY A 64 -9.29 11.37 17.15
N MET A 65 -8.59 11.03 16.06
CA MET A 65 -8.41 9.67 15.58
C MET A 65 -7.36 9.04 16.49
N ASP A 66 -7.70 7.96 17.20
CA ASP A 66 -6.77 7.34 18.15
C ASP A 66 -5.71 6.54 17.37
N GLU A 67 -4.47 6.51 17.87
CA GLU A 67 -3.38 5.74 17.25
C GLU A 67 -3.73 4.24 17.20
N MET A 68 -4.57 3.80 18.14
CA MET A 68 -5.16 2.47 18.16
C MET A 68 -6.10 2.20 16.97
N GLU A 69 -6.80 3.19 16.41
CA GLU A 69 -7.69 2.98 15.26
C GLU A 69 -6.90 2.62 13.99
N PHE A 70 -5.68 3.16 13.82
CA PHE A 70 -4.79 2.75 12.74
C PHE A 70 -4.24 1.34 12.95
N THR A 71 -3.94 0.98 14.20
CA THR A 71 -3.46 -0.36 14.56
C THR A 71 -4.56 -1.41 14.35
N GLU A 72 -5.79 -1.05 14.67
CA GLU A 72 -6.97 -1.89 14.45
C GLU A 72 -7.22 -2.08 12.95
N ALA A 73 -7.12 -1.03 12.15
CA ALA A 73 -7.24 -1.14 10.69
C ALA A 73 -6.14 -2.02 10.07
N GLU A 74 -4.91 -1.96 10.58
CA GLU A 74 -3.81 -2.83 10.17
C GLU A 74 -4.05 -4.29 10.59
N SER A 75 -4.48 -4.53 11.83
CA SER A 75 -4.85 -5.87 12.33
C SER A 75 -5.95 -6.46 11.48
N ASN A 76 -7.02 -5.72 11.21
CA ASN A 76 -8.16 -6.19 10.41
C ASN A 76 -7.75 -6.60 8.99
N MET A 77 -6.79 -5.90 8.39
CA MET A 77 -6.21 -6.28 7.08
C MET A 77 -5.38 -7.57 7.17
N ASN A 78 -4.55 -7.69 8.21
CA ASN A 78 -3.71 -8.89 8.41
C ASN A 78 -4.56 -10.12 8.75
N ASP A 79 -5.60 -9.95 9.55
CA ASP A 79 -6.55 -11.01 9.90
C ASP A 79 -7.27 -11.51 8.64
N LEU A 80 -7.71 -10.60 7.77
CA LEU A 80 -8.33 -10.97 6.50
C LEU A 80 -7.35 -11.75 5.60
N VAL A 81 -6.10 -11.31 5.48
CA VAL A 81 -5.07 -12.04 4.71
C VAL A 81 -4.81 -13.43 5.30
N ALA A 82 -4.74 -13.54 6.62
CA ALA A 82 -4.54 -14.82 7.32
C ALA A 82 -5.71 -15.77 7.10
N GLU A 83 -6.96 -15.29 7.15
CA GLU A 83 -8.15 -16.09 6.84
C GLU A 83 -8.08 -16.66 5.41
N TYR A 84 -7.75 -15.83 4.41
CA TYR A 84 -7.61 -16.31 3.03
C TYR A 84 -6.48 -17.32 2.85
N GLN A 85 -5.33 -17.13 3.51
CA GLN A 85 -4.23 -18.09 3.46
C GLN A 85 -4.63 -19.43 4.09
N GLN A 86 -5.36 -19.39 5.21
CA GLN A 86 -5.82 -20.60 5.88
C GLN A 86 -6.74 -21.46 5.00
N TYR A 87 -7.65 -20.84 4.23
CA TYR A 87 -8.48 -21.59 3.28
C TYR A 87 -7.67 -22.17 2.12
N GLN A 88 -6.64 -21.45 1.67
CA GLN A 88 -5.75 -21.94 0.61
C GLN A 88 -4.97 -23.17 1.07
N ASP A 89 -4.35 -23.09 2.25
CA ASP A 89 -3.55 -24.17 2.81
C ASP A 89 -4.44 -25.39 3.15
N ALA A 90 -5.63 -25.16 3.70
CA ALA A 90 -6.59 -26.24 3.96
C ALA A 90 -7.12 -26.93 2.70
N THR A 91 -7.11 -26.25 1.54
CA THR A 91 -7.48 -26.88 0.27
C THR A 91 -6.32 -27.71 -0.28
N ALA A 92 -5.08 -27.23 -0.09
CA ALA A 92 -3.88 -27.94 -0.51
C ALA A 92 -3.62 -29.21 0.32
N ASP A 93 -3.77 -29.14 1.65
CA ASP A 93 -3.64 -30.31 2.53
C ASP A 93 -4.67 -31.39 2.18
N VAL A 94 -5.89 -31.00 1.82
CA VAL A 94 -6.94 -31.93 1.41
C VAL A 94 -6.64 -32.54 0.04
N GLU A 95 -6.10 -31.79 -0.92
CA GLU A 95 -5.65 -32.34 -2.20
C GLU A 95 -4.47 -33.31 -2.04
N GLU A 96 -3.48 -32.99 -1.18
CA GLU A 96 -2.37 -33.91 -0.86
C GLU A 96 -2.87 -35.22 -0.24
N ASP A 97 -3.81 -35.17 0.71
CA ASP A 97 -4.39 -36.38 1.32
C ASP A 97 -5.08 -37.28 0.28
N TYR A 98 -5.76 -36.71 -0.74
CA TYR A 98 -6.38 -37.50 -1.81
C TYR A 98 -5.34 -38.11 -2.77
N GLU A 99 -4.26 -37.39 -3.07
CA GLU A 99 -3.18 -37.89 -3.93
C GLU A 99 -2.42 -39.02 -3.24
N GLU A 100 -2.14 -38.94 -1.94
CA GLU A 100 -1.53 -40.03 -1.17
C GLU A 100 -2.43 -41.27 -1.09
N GLU A 101 -3.75 -41.09 -0.89
CA GLU A 101 -4.70 -42.23 -0.89
C GLU A 101 -4.78 -42.92 -2.26
N GLU A 102 -4.73 -42.18 -3.38
CA GLU A 102 -4.69 -42.78 -4.73
C GLU A 102 -3.39 -43.56 -4.98
N GLU A 103 -2.24 -43.04 -4.55
CA GLU A 103 -0.96 -43.75 -4.71
C GLU A 103 -0.89 -45.05 -3.89
N GLU A 104 -1.43 -45.06 -2.66
CA GLU A 104 -1.51 -46.28 -1.84
C GLU A 104 -2.45 -47.34 -2.44
N GLU A 105 -3.57 -46.93 -3.05
CA GLU A 105 -4.48 -47.86 -3.74
C GLU A 105 -3.84 -48.46 -5.00
N GLU A 106 -3.03 -47.68 -5.74
CA GLU A 106 -2.36 -48.16 -6.96
C GLU A 106 -1.19 -49.12 -6.65
N GLU A 107 -0.44 -48.92 -5.55
CA GLU A 107 0.61 -49.85 -5.11
C GLU A 107 0.04 -51.18 -4.55
N ALA A 108 -1.20 -51.18 -4.07
CA ALA A 108 -1.85 -52.36 -3.50
C ALA A 108 -2.53 -53.30 -4.54
N ALA A 109 -2.58 -52.91 -5.82
CA ALA A 109 -3.24 -53.64 -6.92
C ALA A 109 -2.28 -54.49 -7.78
#